data_AF-A0A957FSC4-F1
#
_entry.id   AF-A0A957FSC4-F1
#
_cell.length_a   1.000
_cell.length_b   1.000
_cell.length_c   1.000
_cell.angle_alpha   90.00
_cell.angle_beta   90.00
_cell.angle_gamma   90.00
#
_symmetry.space_group_name_H-M   'P 1'
#
loop_
_entity.id
_entity.type
_entity.pdbx_description
1 polymer ?
#
loop_
_entity_poly.entity_id
_entity_poly.type
_entity_poly.pdbx_seq_one_letter_code
_entity_poly.pdbx_strand_id
1 'polypeptide(L)'
;YKPVNKRQYGYYTLPVLWGDQLVARFDSKLDRATNTFIILGFWLEDKALGRDEAFATALSAAFGRFQVFLGADSLIADGIAEPLLRQQVEQHKQ
;
A
#
# COMPACT_ATOMS: atom_id res chain seq x y z
N TYR A 1 -21.36 -7.99 -9.80
CA TYR A 1 -19.89 -7.92 -9.63
C TYR A 1 -19.26 -7.33 -10.90
N LYS A 2 -18.34 -6.35 -10.81
CA LYS A 2 -17.71 -5.73 -12.01
C LYS A 2 -16.64 -6.66 -12.61
N PRO A 3 -16.70 -6.98 -13.92
CA PRO A 3 -15.64 -7.72 -14.61
C PRO A 3 -14.26 -7.10 -14.40
N VAL A 4 -13.21 -7.92 -14.30
CA VAL A 4 -11.83 -7.49 -14.00
C VAL A 4 -11.36 -6.39 -14.95
N ASN A 5 -11.63 -6.54 -16.24
CA ASN A 5 -11.25 -5.61 -17.30
C ASN A 5 -11.99 -4.26 -17.27
N LYS A 6 -13.00 -4.08 -16.40
CA LYS A 6 -13.75 -2.82 -16.24
C LYS A 6 -13.43 -2.12 -14.92
N ARG A 7 -12.40 -2.56 -14.19
CA ARG A 7 -12.07 -1.98 -12.88
C ARG A 7 -11.00 -0.90 -13.03
N GLN A 8 -11.25 0.22 -12.37
CA GLN A 8 -10.28 1.30 -12.21
C GLN A 8 -9.27 0.98 -11.09
N TYR A 9 -9.71 0.24 -10.06
CA TYR A 9 -8.91 -0.20 -8.92
C TYR A 9 -9.10 -1.69 -8.66
N GLY A 10 -8.36 -2.24 -7.70
CA GLY A 10 -8.40 -3.66 -7.36
C GLY A 10 -9.73 -4.15 -6.77
N TYR A 11 -9.77 -5.41 -6.31
CA TYR A 11 -11.03 -6.03 -5.87
C TYR A 11 -11.53 -5.46 -4.53
N TYR A 12 -10.61 -5.20 -3.58
CA TYR A 12 -10.91 -4.60 -2.29
C TYR A 12 -9.98 -3.41 -2.05
N THR A 13 -10.41 -2.26 -2.56
CA THR A 13 -9.63 -1.02 -2.47
C THR A 13 -9.82 -0.34 -1.13
N LEU A 14 -8.75 -0.21 -0.37
CA LEU A 14 -8.68 0.50 0.91
C LEU A 14 -8.23 1.96 0.70
N PRO A 15 -8.84 2.93 1.42
CA PRO A 15 -8.41 4.32 1.36
C PRO A 15 -7.16 4.56 2.22
N VAL A 16 -6.29 5.47 1.75
CA VAL A 16 -5.18 6.04 2.52
C VAL A 16 -5.50 7.50 2.80
N LEU A 17 -5.63 7.81 4.09
CA LEU A 17 -5.89 9.16 4.57
C LEU A 17 -4.59 9.76 5.12
N TRP A 18 -4.34 11.03 4.84
CA TRP A 18 -3.28 11.82 5.47
C TRP A 18 -3.89 13.11 6.00
N GLY A 19 -3.99 13.22 7.33
CA GLY A 19 -4.87 14.20 7.96
C GLY A 19 -6.34 13.87 7.65
N ASP A 20 -7.06 14.85 7.12
CA ASP A 20 -8.46 14.75 6.69
C ASP A 20 -8.62 14.48 5.18
N GLN A 21 -7.52 14.31 4.45
CA GLN A 21 -7.53 14.16 3.00
C GLN A 21 -7.35 12.70 2.59
N LEU A 22 -8.14 12.27 1.60
CA LEU A 22 -7.86 11.06 0.85
C LEU A 22 -6.73 11.33 -0.13
N VAL A 23 -5.58 10.69 0.08
CA VAL A 23 -4.37 10.92 -0.70
C VAL A 23 -3.97 9.74 -1.57
N ALA A 24 -4.40 8.53 -1.20
CA ALA A 24 -4.14 7.34 -2.00
C ALA A 24 -5.17 6.24 -1.77
N ARG A 25 -5.04 5.18 -2.55
CA ARG A 25 -5.81 3.95 -2.47
C ARG A 25 -4.89 2.76 -2.68
N PHE A 26 -5.19 1.63 -2.05
CA PHE A 26 -4.45 0.41 -2.34
C PHE A 26 -5.35 -0.82 -2.32
N ASP A 27 -4.98 -1.81 -3.12
CA ASP A 27 -5.54 -3.17 -3.06
C ASP A 27 -4.47 -4.10 -2.53
N SER A 28 -4.88 -5.09 -1.76
CA SER A 28 -3.95 -6.02 -1.14
C SER A 28 -4.55 -7.39 -0.90
N LYS A 29 -3.68 -8.35 -0.64
CA LYS A 29 -4.05 -9.67 -0.15
C LYS A 29 -3.16 -10.05 1.02
N LEU A 30 -3.71 -10.81 1.96
CA LEU A 30 -2.94 -11.59 2.91
C LEU A 30 -2.83 -13.01 2.35
N ASP A 31 -1.64 -13.38 1.88
CA ASP A 31 -1.37 -14.77 1.50
C ASP A 31 -1.18 -15.60 2.77
N ARG A 32 -2.16 -16.46 3.06
CA ARG A 32 -2.18 -17.27 4.28
C ARG A 32 -1.18 -18.43 4.26
N ALA A 33 -0.71 -18.85 3.09
CA ALA A 33 0.25 -19.96 3.00
C ALA A 33 1.66 -19.51 3.44
N THR A 34 2.00 -18.26 3.12
CA THR A 34 3.30 -17.64 3.41
C THR A 34 3.25 -16.61 4.53
N ASN A 35 2.03 -16.32 5.02
CA ASN A 35 1.72 -15.25 5.96
C ASN A 35 2.26 -13.88 5.51
N THR A 36 2.13 -13.58 4.22
CA THR A 36 2.67 -12.37 3.59
C THR A 36 1.56 -11.38 3.24
N PHE A 37 1.72 -10.13 3.68
CA PHE A 37 0.90 -9.00 3.27
C PHE A 37 1.42 -8.47 1.92
N ILE A 38 0.63 -8.59 0.86
CA ILE A 38 1.05 -8.28 -0.51
C ILE A 38 0.21 -7.12 -1.04
N ILE A 39 0.88 -6.03 -1.43
CA ILE A 39 0.26 -4.90 -2.13
C ILE A 39 0.11 -5.27 -3.60
N LEU A 40 -1.15 -5.35 -4.05
CA LEU A 40 -1.50 -5.70 -5.43
C LEU A 40 -1.56 -4.47 -6.35
N GLY A 41 -1.85 -3.31 -5.77
CA GLY A 41 -1.83 -2.04 -6.48
C GLY A 41 -1.93 -0.87 -5.51
N PHE A 42 -1.33 0.25 -5.89
CA PHE A 42 -1.32 1.49 -5.14
C PHE A 42 -1.54 2.66 -6.10
N TRP A 43 -2.45 3.56 -5.76
CA TRP A 43 -2.85 4.68 -6.60
C TRP A 43 -2.91 5.95 -5.78
N LEU A 44 -2.06 6.91 -6.13
CA LEU A 44 -2.09 8.26 -5.57
C LEU A 44 -3.22 9.07 -6.20
N GLU A 45 -3.90 9.87 -5.38
CA GLU A 45 -4.82 10.90 -5.87
C GLU A 45 -4.04 12.09 -6.44
N ASP A 46 -2.87 12.41 -5.88
CA ASP A 46 -1.87 13.34 -6.44
C ASP A 46 -0.50 12.64 -6.62
N LYS A 47 -0.03 12.57 -7.87
CA LYS A 47 1.25 11.94 -8.22
C LYS A 47 2.47 12.64 -7.60
N ALA A 48 2.36 13.92 -7.21
CA ALA A 48 3.46 14.63 -6.55
C ALA A 48 3.90 13.95 -5.25
N LEU A 49 2.96 13.33 -4.52
CA LEU A 49 3.23 12.59 -3.29
C LEU A 49 4.15 11.38 -3.49
N GLY A 50 4.26 10.87 -4.70
CA GLY A 50 5.17 9.77 -5.03
C GLY A 50 6.65 10.10 -4.83
N ARG A 51 6.98 11.39 -4.65
CA ARG A 51 8.33 11.91 -4.42
C ARG A 51 8.47 12.64 -3.08
N ASP A 52 7.44 12.61 -2.24
CA ASP A 52 7.44 13.27 -0.94
C ASP A 52 8.00 12.33 0.13
N GLU A 53 9.13 12.70 0.74
CA GLU A 53 9.82 11.87 1.74
C GLU A 53 9.06 11.76 3.06
N ALA A 54 8.33 12.82 3.45
CA ALA A 54 7.53 12.80 4.67
C ALA A 54 6.34 11.85 4.52
N PHE A 55 5.68 11.89 3.35
CA PHE A 55 4.64 10.94 3.00
C PHE A 55 5.18 9.51 2.94
N ALA A 56 6.32 9.29 2.27
CA ALA A 56 6.94 7.97 2.18
C ALA A 56 7.20 7.37 3.57
N THR A 57 7.76 8.17 4.48
CA THR A 57 8.05 7.76 5.86
C THR A 57 6.76 7.43 6.62
N ALA A 58 5.74 8.28 6.52
CA ALA A 58 4.45 8.05 7.17
C ALA A 58 3.73 6.80 6.63
N LEU A 59 3.76 6.60 5.31
CA LEU A 59 3.18 5.46 4.61
C LEU A 59 3.84 4.16 5.06
N SER A 60 5.17 4.13 5.09
CA SER A 60 5.95 2.98 5.55
C SER A 60 5.60 2.59 6.99
N ALA A 61 5.55 3.56 7.90
CA ALA A 61 5.13 3.30 9.28
C ALA A 61 3.66 2.81 9.38
N ALA A 62 2.76 3.33 8.54
CA ALA A 62 1.36 2.90 8.50
C ALA A 62 1.23 1.46 8.00
N PHE A 63 1.95 1.09 6.93
CA PHE A 63 1.98 -0.29 6.45
C PHE A 63 2.64 -1.25 7.43
N GLY A 64 3.68 -0.83 8.16
CA GLY A 64 4.22 -1.62 9.26
C GLY A 64 3.18 -1.92 10.34
N ARG A 65 2.43 -0.91 10.79
CA ARG A 65 1.32 -1.13 11.75
C ARG A 65 0.21 -2.01 11.18
N PHE A 66 -0.12 -1.84 9.91
CA PHE A 66 -1.16 -2.65 9.26
C PHE A 66 -0.71 -4.10 9.07
N GLN A 67 0.57 -4.35 8.76
CA GLN A 67 1.16 -5.68 8.74
C GLN A 67 1.00 -6.38 10.09
N VAL A 68 1.33 -5.69 11.19
CA VAL A 68 1.13 -6.21 12.57
C VAL A 68 -0.35 -6.48 12.84
N PHE A 69 -1.25 -5.57 12.46
CA PHE A 69 -2.70 -5.76 12.62
C PHE A 69 -3.21 -7.00 11.87
N LEU A 70 -2.69 -7.25 10.66
CA LEU A 70 -3.02 -8.44 9.87
C LEU A 70 -2.36 -9.72 10.40
N GLY A 71 -1.38 -9.61 11.31
CA GLY A 71 -0.59 -10.73 11.81
C GLY A 71 0.38 -11.31 10.77
N ALA A 72 0.79 -10.52 9.78
CA ALA A 72 1.66 -10.96 8.70
C ALA A 72 3.14 -10.88 9.08
N ASP A 73 3.93 -11.87 8.68
CA ASP A 73 5.38 -11.95 8.96
C ASP A 73 6.21 -11.12 7.99
N SER A 74 5.65 -10.82 6.82
CA SER A 74 6.35 -10.14 5.73
C SER A 74 5.43 -9.26 4.90
N LEU A 75 6.03 -8.33 4.18
CA LEU A 75 5.38 -7.40 3.26
C LEU A 75 6.04 -7.49 1.88
N ILE A 76 5.24 -7.49 0.81
CA ILE A 76 5.70 -7.30 -0.58
C ILE A 76 4.99 -6.08 -1.16
N ALA A 77 5.78 -5.13 -1.67
CA ALA A 77 5.30 -3.81 -2.12
C ALA A 77 5.39 -3.60 -3.64
N ASP A 78 5.54 -4.66 -4.43
CA ASP A 78 5.68 -4.59 -5.90
C ASP A 78 4.54 -3.84 -6.61
N GLY A 79 3.34 -3.82 -6.00
CA GLY A 79 2.18 -3.08 -6.49
C GLY A 79 2.28 -1.54 -6.37
N ILE A 80 3.32 -1.01 -5.71
CA ILE A 80 3.59 0.44 -5.61
C ILE A 80 4.52 0.84 -6.76
N ALA A 81 4.06 1.69 -7.69
CA ALA A 81 4.84 2.07 -8.87
C ALA A 81 5.91 3.13 -8.57
N GLU A 82 5.70 3.93 -7.52
CA GLU A 82 6.56 5.03 -7.12
C GLU A 82 7.83 4.51 -6.41
N PRO A 83 9.03 4.69 -6.98
CA PRO A 83 10.24 4.06 -6.45
C PRO A 83 10.59 4.44 -5.02
N LEU A 84 10.44 5.74 -4.67
CA LEU A 84 10.69 6.23 -3.31
C LEU A 84 9.77 5.55 -2.31
N LEU A 85 8.47 5.49 -2.61
CA LEU A 85 7.47 4.90 -1.72
C LEU A 85 7.74 3.41 -1.52
N ARG A 86 7.97 2.67 -2.62
CA ARG A 86 8.28 1.24 -2.56
C ARG A 86 9.51 0.97 -1.70
N GLN A 87 10.61 1.69 -1.97
CA GLN A 87 11.86 1.53 -1.24
C GLN A 87 11.67 1.79 0.26
N GLN A 88 11.01 2.89 0.63
CA GLN A 88 10.80 3.25 2.03
C GLN A 88 9.95 2.21 2.77
N VAL A 89 8.96 1.63 2.08
CA VAL A 89 8.07 0.59 2.61
C VAL A 89 8.83 -0.73 2.83
N GLU A 90 9.68 -1.13 1.88
CA GLU A 90 10.46 -2.38 1.97
C GLU A 90 11.61 -2.32 2.98
N GLN A 91 12.17 -1.13 3.21
CA GLN A 91 13.25 -0.91 4.16
C GLN A 91 12.80 -0.97 5.62
N HIS A 92 11.50 -0.83 5.90
CA HIS A 92 10.94 -0.85 7.25
C HIS A 92 10.80 -2.29 7.77
N LYS A 93 11.94 -2.95 7.98
CA LYS A 93 12.04 -4.13 8.84
C LYS A 93 12.24 -3.65 10.28
N GLN A 94 11.22 -3.82 11.11
CA GLN A 94 11.35 -3.68 12.56
C GLN A 94 12.25 -4.78 13.13
#